data_AF-A0A7W6DI60-F1
#
_entry.id   AF-A0A7W6DI60-F1
#
_cell.length_a   1.000
_cell.length_b   1.000
_cell.length_c   1.000
_cell.angle_alpha   90.00
_cell.angle_beta   90.00
_cell.angle_gamma   90.00
#
_symmetry.space_group_name_H-M   'P 1'
#
loop_
_entity.id
_entity.type
_entity.pdbx_description
1 polymer ?
#
loop_
_entity_poly.entity_id
_entity_poly.type
_entity_poly.pdbx_seq_one_letter_code
_entity_poly.pdbx_strand_id
1 'polypeptide(L)'
;MTAAKYPDIKVEFIVDYGLADIVAERFDAGVRLGAIVSQGMISVCISPYQRMIVVGSPDYIEKHGIPSSPQELTAHQCINLRLPTHGGTYAWEFEKDGEELRVDGQVICNGIRQILNAAISGYGFGFVPDGLAIPDIEAGRLVQVLSDWCPSYPGYHLYYPSSRQSSAAFRVVLDALRQK
;
A
#
# COMPACT_ATOMS: atom_id res chain seq x y z
N MET A 1 1.01 -15.35 13.98
CA MET A 1 -0.45 -15.48 14.23
C MET A 1 -0.67 -15.89 15.69
N THR A 2 -1.04 -14.94 16.54
CA THR A 2 -0.87 -15.00 18.02
C THR A 2 -2.13 -14.68 18.82
N ALA A 3 -3.21 -14.17 18.22
CA ALA A 3 -4.41 -13.75 18.96
C ALA A 3 -5.08 -14.90 19.75
N ALA A 4 -5.17 -16.10 19.15
CA ALA A 4 -5.71 -17.28 19.83
C ALA A 4 -4.90 -17.71 21.07
N LYS A 5 -3.62 -17.30 21.17
CA LYS A 5 -2.76 -17.58 22.33
C LYS A 5 -3.00 -16.60 23.49
N TYR A 6 -3.63 -15.45 23.21
CA TYR A 6 -3.86 -14.38 24.17
C TYR A 6 -5.31 -13.85 24.06
N PRO A 7 -6.31 -14.62 24.51
CA PRO A 7 -7.73 -14.30 24.32
C PRO A 7 -8.17 -12.99 24.99
N ASP A 8 -7.44 -12.53 26.01
CA ASP A 8 -7.72 -11.27 26.71
C ASP A 8 -7.20 -10.03 25.97
N ILE A 9 -6.35 -10.21 24.94
CA ILE A 9 -5.85 -9.11 24.11
C ILE A 9 -6.85 -8.83 22.99
N LYS A 10 -7.52 -7.68 23.07
CA LYS A 10 -8.37 -7.16 21.99
C LYS A 10 -7.55 -6.27 21.08
N VAL A 11 -7.67 -6.47 19.77
CA VAL A 11 -6.96 -5.68 18.76
C VAL A 11 -7.99 -5.06 17.83
N GLU A 12 -7.86 -3.75 17.63
CA GLU A 12 -8.63 -2.98 16.67
C GLU A 12 -7.71 -2.48 15.56
N PHE A 13 -8.17 -2.57 14.31
CA PHE A 13 -7.45 -2.06 13.14
C PHE A 13 -8.29 -0.98 12.48
N ILE A 14 -7.69 0.18 12.27
CA ILE A 14 -8.26 1.27 11.48
C ILE A 14 -7.30 1.50 10.31
N VAL A 15 -7.86 1.48 9.10
CA VAL A 15 -7.12 1.73 7.86
C VAL A 15 -7.62 3.04 7.29
N ASP A 16 -6.78 4.06 7.37
CA ASP A 16 -7.02 5.38 6.79
C ASP A 16 -5.73 5.82 6.07
N TYR A 17 -5.87 6.48 4.92
CA TYR A 17 -4.76 7.05 4.15
C TYR A 17 -4.40 8.47 4.63
N GLY A 18 -5.11 9.00 5.63
CA GLY A 18 -4.84 10.28 6.26
C GLY A 18 -3.62 10.24 7.18
N LEU A 19 -3.10 11.44 7.49
CA LEU A 19 -2.08 11.61 8.51
C LEU A 19 -2.75 11.56 9.90
N ALA A 20 -3.06 10.36 10.40
CA ALA A 20 -3.59 10.21 11.76
C ALA A 20 -2.55 10.62 12.81
N ASP A 21 -2.95 11.48 13.75
CA ASP A 21 -2.18 11.74 14.97
C ASP A 21 -2.56 10.66 15.98
N ILE A 22 -1.74 9.61 16.02
CA ILE A 22 -2.00 8.44 16.86
C ILE A 22 -2.13 8.78 18.34
N VAL A 23 -1.55 9.88 18.81
CA VAL A 23 -1.65 10.31 20.21
C VAL A 23 -2.98 11.01 20.45
N ALA A 24 -3.32 11.99 19.62
CA ALA A 24 -4.57 12.74 19.73
C ALA A 24 -5.79 11.82 19.56
N GLU A 25 -5.69 10.86 18.64
CA GLU A 25 -6.75 9.89 18.32
C GLU A 25 -6.70 8.63 19.20
N ARG A 26 -5.79 8.60 20.19
CA ARG A 26 -5.67 7.55 21.22
C ARG A 26 -5.36 6.15 20.71
N PHE A 27 -4.71 6.05 19.55
CA PHE A 27 -4.14 4.79 19.08
C PHE A 27 -2.89 4.40 19.88
N ASP A 28 -2.67 3.10 20.05
CA ASP A 28 -1.46 2.57 20.69
C ASP A 28 -0.23 2.64 19.76
N ALA A 29 -0.45 2.52 18.45
CA ALA A 29 0.57 2.57 17.42
C ALA A 29 -0.03 2.94 16.06
N GLY A 30 0.81 3.39 15.13
CA GLY A 30 0.49 3.53 13.72
C GLY A 30 1.43 2.71 12.84
N VAL A 31 1.03 2.46 11.60
CA VAL A 31 1.85 1.80 10.58
C VAL A 31 2.08 2.77 9.43
N ARG A 32 3.33 3.00 9.04
CA ARG A 32 3.71 3.89 7.94
C ARG A 32 4.89 3.36 7.14
N LEU A 33 5.05 3.86 5.93
CA LEU A 33 6.26 3.62 5.14
C LEU A 33 7.43 4.43 5.70
N GLY A 34 8.60 3.79 5.77
CA GLY A 34 9.84 4.42 6.21
C GLY A 34 9.98 4.59 7.74
N ALA A 35 11.14 5.09 8.16
CA ALA A 35 11.55 5.09 9.56
C ALA A 35 11.41 6.43 10.29
N ILE A 36 11.05 7.51 9.59
CA ILE A 36 11.03 8.86 10.16
C ILE A 36 9.81 9.01 11.08
N VAL A 37 10.07 9.19 12.37
CA VAL A 37 9.04 9.38 13.40
C VAL A 37 9.37 10.60 14.25
N SER A 38 8.34 11.23 14.82
CA SER A 38 8.49 12.39 15.70
C SER A 38 9.32 12.06 16.95
N GLN A 39 9.93 13.09 17.54
CA GLN A 39 10.70 12.96 18.78
C GLN A 39 9.87 12.31 19.88
N GLY A 40 10.43 11.31 20.58
CA GLY A 40 9.74 10.54 21.61
C GLY A 40 8.96 9.31 21.11
N MET A 41 8.93 9.08 19.80
CA MET A 41 8.40 7.85 19.20
C MET A 41 9.51 6.85 18.89
N ILE A 42 9.10 5.58 18.82
CA ILE A 42 9.94 4.45 18.44
C ILE A 42 9.43 3.92 17.11
N SER A 43 10.33 3.60 16.18
CA SER A 43 10.02 3.01 14.88
C SER A 43 10.61 1.61 14.79
N VAL A 44 9.81 0.66 14.29
CA VAL A 44 10.19 -0.75 14.18
C VAL A 44 9.74 -1.29 12.83
N CYS A 45 10.66 -1.88 12.06
CA CYS A 45 10.33 -2.53 10.81
C CYS A 45 9.42 -3.75 11.02
N ILE A 46 8.29 -3.80 10.30
CA ILE A 46 7.28 -4.87 10.37
C ILE A 46 6.95 -5.51 9.02
N SER A 47 7.53 -5.02 7.92
CA SER A 47 7.42 -5.68 6.62
C SER A 47 8.76 -5.75 5.89
N PRO A 48 8.95 -6.71 4.97
CA PRO A 48 10.05 -6.64 4.01
C PRO A 48 9.91 -5.38 3.14
N TYR A 49 10.91 -5.15 2.28
CA TYR A 49 10.81 -4.15 1.22
C TYR A 49 9.50 -4.33 0.46
N GLN A 50 8.89 -3.21 0.11
CA GLN A 50 7.61 -3.16 -0.59
C GLN A 50 7.85 -2.66 -2.01
N ARG A 51 6.91 -2.98 -2.91
CA ARG A 51 6.94 -2.53 -4.29
C ARG A 51 5.52 -2.27 -4.76
N MET A 52 5.28 -1.09 -5.30
CA MET A 52 4.06 -0.82 -6.08
C MET A 52 4.32 -1.29 -7.51
N ILE A 53 3.34 -1.92 -8.15
CA ILE A 53 3.43 -2.42 -9.52
C ILE A 53 2.21 -2.00 -10.31
N VAL A 54 2.41 -1.82 -11.63
CA VAL A 54 1.31 -1.58 -12.56
C VAL A 54 0.80 -2.93 -13.07
N VAL A 55 -0.51 -3.15 -12.97
CA VAL A 55 -1.17 -4.40 -13.39
C VAL A 55 -2.38 -4.10 -14.25
N GLY A 56 -2.61 -4.95 -15.25
CA GLY A 56 -3.83 -4.95 -16.06
C GLY A 56 -4.31 -6.37 -16.33
N SER A 57 -5.60 -6.57 -16.60
CA SER A 57 -6.08 -7.89 -17.04
C SER A 57 -5.59 -8.22 -18.45
N PRO A 58 -5.43 -9.51 -18.79
CA PRO A 58 -5.10 -9.93 -20.15
C PRO A 58 -6.03 -9.33 -21.21
N ASP A 59 -7.35 -9.34 -20.97
CA ASP A 59 -8.36 -8.81 -21.89
C ASP A 59 -8.21 -7.31 -22.17
N TYR A 60 -7.86 -6.52 -21.15
CA TYR A 60 -7.60 -5.09 -21.33
C TYR A 60 -6.33 -4.86 -22.15
N ILE A 61 -5.26 -5.60 -21.83
CA ILE A 61 -3.98 -5.51 -22.51
C ILE A 61 -4.08 -5.93 -23.99
N GLU A 62 -4.84 -6.98 -24.30
CA GLU A 62 -5.05 -7.43 -25.68
C GLU A 62 -5.72 -6.35 -26.54
N LYS A 63 -6.68 -5.62 -25.96
CA LYS A 63 -7.44 -4.57 -26.66
C LYS A 63 -6.71 -3.24 -26.76
N HIS A 64 -5.94 -2.88 -25.74
CA HIS A 64 -5.38 -1.53 -25.59
C HIS A 64 -3.85 -1.49 -25.74
N GLY A 65 -3.17 -2.63 -25.74
CA GLY A 65 -1.72 -2.72 -25.79
C GLY A 65 -1.05 -2.59 -24.42
N ILE A 66 0.25 -2.83 -24.39
CA ILE A 66 1.12 -2.68 -23.21
C ILE A 66 1.86 -1.34 -23.31
N PRO A 67 1.79 -0.46 -22.29
CA PRO A 67 2.59 0.76 -22.28
C PRO A 67 4.08 0.41 -22.15
N SER A 68 4.91 1.04 -22.96
CA SER A 68 6.37 0.83 -22.97
C SER A 68 7.11 1.71 -21.96
N SER A 69 6.47 2.82 -21.56
CA SER A 69 6.97 3.77 -20.56
C SER A 69 5.82 4.28 -19.67
N PRO A 70 6.11 4.79 -18.45
CA PRO A 70 5.10 5.38 -17.59
C PRO A 70 4.26 6.47 -18.27
N GLN A 71 4.88 7.33 -19.08
CA GLN A 71 4.21 8.46 -19.73
C GLN A 71 3.07 8.00 -20.67
N GLU A 72 3.18 6.82 -21.27
CA GLU A 72 2.13 6.25 -22.12
C GLU A 72 0.84 5.92 -21.35
N LEU A 73 0.90 5.76 -20.02
CA LEU A 73 -0.30 5.54 -19.19
C LEU A 73 -1.30 6.69 -19.30
N THR A 74 -0.88 7.88 -19.69
CA THR A 74 -1.78 9.02 -19.95
C THR A 74 -2.74 8.79 -21.12
N ALA A 75 -2.44 7.83 -22.01
CA ALA A 75 -3.31 7.41 -23.10
C ALA A 75 -4.17 6.18 -22.76
N HIS A 76 -4.04 5.61 -21.56
CA HIS A 76 -4.79 4.45 -21.10
C HIS A 76 -5.82 4.80 -20.02
N GLN A 77 -6.84 3.95 -19.85
CA GLN A 77 -7.65 3.98 -18.65
C GLN A 77 -6.80 3.51 -17.45
N CYS A 78 -6.73 4.35 -16.43
CA CYS A 78 -6.09 4.03 -15.16
C CYS A 78 -7.10 4.10 -14.01
N ILE A 79 -6.94 3.22 -13.04
CA ILE A 79 -7.81 3.13 -11.88
C ILE A 79 -7.16 3.91 -10.74
N ASN A 80 -7.80 5.01 -10.36
CA ASN A 80 -7.24 6.00 -9.46
C ASN A 80 -7.56 5.71 -7.98
N LEU A 81 -6.62 5.99 -7.08
CA LEU A 81 -6.84 6.00 -5.63
C LEU A 81 -7.12 7.42 -5.15
N ARG A 82 -8.27 7.66 -4.53
CA ARG A 82 -8.60 8.91 -3.83
C ARG A 82 -7.92 8.91 -2.47
N LEU A 83 -7.12 9.94 -2.21
CA LEU A 83 -6.57 10.20 -0.88
C LEU A 83 -7.46 11.20 -0.13
N PRO A 84 -7.62 11.03 1.20
CA PRO A 84 -8.49 11.88 2.01
C PRO A 84 -7.98 13.32 2.15
N THR A 85 -6.66 13.56 2.00
CA THR A 85 -6.07 14.89 2.13
C THR A 85 -6.03 15.63 0.79
N HIS A 86 -6.54 16.87 0.77
CA HIS A 86 -6.56 17.80 -0.38
C HIS A 86 -7.30 17.34 -1.64
N GLY A 87 -8.16 16.32 -1.53
CA GLY A 87 -9.09 15.93 -2.60
C GLY A 87 -8.42 15.40 -3.88
N GLY A 88 -7.12 15.14 -3.88
CA GLY A 88 -6.38 14.62 -5.03
C GLY A 88 -6.47 13.10 -5.17
N THR A 89 -6.22 12.60 -6.38
CA THR A 89 -5.84 11.19 -6.57
C THR A 89 -4.35 11.03 -6.30
N TYR A 90 -3.98 9.83 -5.82
CA TYR A 90 -2.59 9.44 -5.62
C TYR A 90 -1.82 9.54 -6.93
N ALA A 91 -0.72 10.30 -6.92
CA ALA A 91 0.20 10.33 -8.05
C ALA A 91 1.02 9.03 -8.04
N TRP A 92 1.14 8.38 -9.19
CA TRP A 92 1.87 7.14 -9.30
C TRP A 92 3.36 7.45 -9.35
N GLU A 93 4.11 6.85 -8.43
CA GLU A 93 5.55 7.09 -8.28
C GLU A 93 6.31 6.06 -9.12
N PHE A 94 7.07 6.55 -10.10
CA PHE A 94 7.96 5.75 -10.93
C PHE A 94 9.42 6.13 -10.67
N GLU A 95 10.32 5.15 -10.85
CA GLU A 95 11.76 5.30 -10.61
C GLU A 95 12.14 5.77 -9.18
N LYS A 96 13.45 5.93 -8.94
CA LYS A 96 14.00 6.25 -7.61
C LYS A 96 14.10 7.75 -7.33
N ASP A 97 13.99 8.58 -8.37
CA ASP A 97 14.14 10.04 -8.28
C ASP A 97 12.80 10.76 -8.04
N GLY A 98 11.71 10.00 -7.83
CA GLY A 98 10.41 10.55 -7.45
C GLY A 98 9.64 11.16 -8.61
N GLU A 99 9.74 10.58 -9.81
CA GLU A 99 8.88 10.99 -10.92
C GLU A 99 7.44 10.58 -10.61
N GLU A 100 6.65 11.58 -10.21
CA GLU A 100 5.22 11.44 -9.99
C GLU A 100 4.44 11.62 -11.30
N LEU A 101 3.68 10.61 -11.69
CA LEU A 101 2.76 10.68 -12.82
C LEU A 101 1.32 10.72 -12.32
N ARG A 102 0.58 11.74 -12.76
CA ARG A 102 -0.88 11.76 -12.63
C ARG A 102 -1.52 11.13 -13.85
N VAL A 103 -2.36 10.14 -13.62
CA VAL A 103 -3.09 9.39 -14.65
C VAL A 103 -4.59 9.65 -14.53
N ASP A 104 -5.31 9.45 -15.63
CA ASP A 104 -6.76 9.63 -15.69
C ASP A 104 -7.47 8.31 -16.00
N GLY A 105 -8.78 8.27 -15.75
CA GLY A 105 -9.62 7.11 -16.05
C GLY A 105 -10.96 7.17 -15.35
N GLN A 106 -11.88 6.35 -15.83
CA GLN A 106 -13.27 6.36 -15.37
C GLN A 106 -13.46 5.96 -13.90
N VAL A 107 -12.56 5.13 -13.36
CA VAL A 107 -12.74 4.52 -12.04
C VAL A 107 -11.83 5.17 -11.00
N ILE A 108 -12.44 5.66 -9.92
CA ILE A 108 -11.75 6.18 -8.74
C ILE A 108 -12.23 5.40 -7.52
N CYS A 109 -11.29 4.81 -6.78
CA CYS A 109 -11.53 4.04 -5.56
C CYS A 109 -10.93 4.75 -4.35
N ASN A 110 -11.34 4.38 -3.15
CA ASN A 110 -10.72 4.82 -1.88
C ASN A 110 -9.97 3.68 -1.18
N GLY A 111 -9.64 2.60 -1.89
CA GLY A 111 -8.89 1.48 -1.34
C GLY A 111 -8.28 0.58 -2.40
N ILE A 112 -7.12 0.00 -2.08
CA ILE A 112 -6.31 -0.82 -2.99
C ILE A 112 -7.02 -2.10 -3.46
N ARG A 113 -7.82 -2.76 -2.60
CA ARG A 113 -8.53 -3.99 -2.98
C ARG A 113 -9.56 -3.73 -4.08
N GLN A 114 -10.21 -2.57 -4.04
CA GLN A 114 -11.16 -2.15 -5.05
C GLN A 114 -10.45 -1.87 -6.39
N ILE A 115 -9.26 -1.27 -6.34
CA ILE A 115 -8.40 -1.06 -7.53
C ILE A 115 -8.02 -2.40 -8.16
N LEU A 116 -7.56 -3.35 -7.35
CA LEU A 116 -7.18 -4.69 -7.82
C LEU A 116 -8.36 -5.40 -8.51
N ASN A 117 -9.54 -5.41 -7.88
CA ASN A 117 -10.74 -6.02 -8.45
C ASN A 117 -11.19 -5.34 -9.75
N ALA A 118 -11.06 -4.02 -9.85
CA ALA A 118 -11.38 -3.28 -11.07
C ALA A 118 -10.37 -3.59 -12.20
N ALA A 119 -9.09 -3.76 -11.88
CA ALA A 119 -8.07 -4.16 -12.86
C ALA A 119 -8.33 -5.57 -13.39
N ILE A 120 -8.65 -6.52 -12.51
CA ILE A 120 -9.07 -7.89 -12.88
C ILE A 120 -10.29 -7.87 -13.80
N SER A 121 -11.24 -6.97 -13.54
CA SER A 121 -12.46 -6.81 -14.35
C SER A 121 -12.23 -6.03 -15.67
N GLY A 122 -10.99 -5.61 -15.96
CA GLY A 122 -10.63 -4.96 -17.23
C GLY A 122 -11.01 -3.48 -17.36
N TYR A 123 -11.19 -2.77 -16.24
CA TYR A 123 -11.49 -1.33 -16.27
C TYR A 123 -10.28 -0.43 -16.56
N GLY A 124 -9.07 -0.99 -16.61
CA GLY A 124 -7.84 -0.24 -16.85
C GLY A 124 -6.64 -0.83 -16.10
N PHE A 125 -5.54 -0.07 -16.11
CA PHE A 125 -4.37 -0.38 -15.29
C PHE A 125 -4.59 0.08 -13.84
N GLY A 126 -4.14 -0.74 -12.89
CA GLY A 126 -4.08 -0.39 -11.47
C GLY A 126 -2.65 -0.32 -10.98
N PHE A 127 -2.38 0.58 -10.04
CA PHE A 127 -1.09 0.68 -9.36
C PHE A 127 -1.24 0.25 -7.90
N VAL A 128 -0.71 -0.94 -7.58
CA VAL A 128 -1.02 -1.66 -6.34
C VAL A 128 0.23 -2.32 -5.76
N PRO A 129 0.27 -2.63 -4.44
CA PRO A 129 1.35 -3.42 -3.84
C PRO A 129 1.46 -4.81 -4.48
N ASP A 130 2.68 -5.22 -4.79
CA ASP A 130 2.99 -6.52 -5.41
C ASP A 130 2.45 -7.70 -4.59
N GLY A 131 2.60 -7.69 -3.28
CA GLY A 131 2.12 -8.75 -2.38
C GLY A 131 0.60 -8.98 -2.45
N LEU A 132 -0.18 -8.00 -2.90
CA LEU A 132 -1.62 -8.16 -3.14
C LEU A 132 -1.94 -8.66 -4.56
N ALA A 133 -1.11 -8.33 -5.54
CA ALA A 133 -1.33 -8.67 -6.94
C ALA A 133 -0.74 -10.02 -7.36
N ILE A 134 0.32 -10.50 -6.70
CA ILE A 134 1.00 -11.77 -7.01
C ILE A 134 0.02 -12.95 -7.16
N PRO A 135 -0.95 -13.20 -6.24
CA PRO A 135 -1.88 -14.32 -6.39
C PRO A 135 -2.75 -14.26 -7.65
N ASP A 136 -3.08 -13.04 -8.11
CA ASP A 136 -3.85 -12.83 -9.33
C ASP A 136 -2.99 -12.91 -10.59
N ILE A 137 -1.70 -12.53 -10.50
CA ILE A 137 -0.72 -12.71 -11.56
C ILE A 137 -0.43 -14.19 -11.79
N GLU A 138 -0.15 -14.95 -10.72
CA GLU A 138 0.10 -16.39 -10.77
C GLU A 138 -1.10 -17.17 -11.32
N ALA A 139 -2.31 -16.69 -11.04
CA ALA A 139 -3.54 -17.27 -11.57
C ALA A 139 -3.90 -16.80 -13.00
N GLY A 140 -3.06 -15.97 -13.63
CA GLY A 140 -3.28 -15.44 -14.99
C GLY A 140 -4.43 -14.44 -15.11
N ARG A 141 -4.95 -13.91 -14.00
CA ARG A 141 -6.01 -12.89 -13.99
C ARG A 141 -5.45 -11.47 -14.21
N LEU A 142 -4.18 -11.28 -13.90
CA LEU A 142 -3.47 -10.02 -14.08
C LEU A 142 -2.12 -10.27 -14.74
N VAL A 143 -1.62 -9.25 -15.42
CA VAL A 143 -0.27 -9.18 -15.96
C VAL A 143 0.37 -7.91 -15.43
N GLN A 144 1.57 -8.05 -14.88
CA GLN A 144 2.40 -6.90 -14.51
C GLN A 144 2.98 -6.26 -15.77
N VAL A 145 2.91 -4.93 -15.86
CA VAL A 145 3.55 -4.13 -16.90
C VAL A 145 4.50 -3.12 -16.25
N LEU A 146 5.39 -2.53 -17.06
CA LEU A 146 6.34 -1.51 -16.61
C LEU A 146 7.19 -1.95 -15.40
N SER A 147 7.60 -3.23 -15.35
CA SER A 147 8.38 -3.79 -14.23
C SER A 147 9.61 -2.96 -13.91
N ASP A 148 10.33 -2.52 -14.94
CA ASP A 148 11.62 -1.83 -14.80
C ASP A 148 11.48 -0.42 -14.18
N TRP A 149 10.26 0.11 -14.18
CA TRP A 149 9.92 1.45 -13.66
C TRP A 149 9.41 1.44 -12.22
N CYS A 150 9.28 0.25 -11.63
CA CYS A 150 8.68 0.04 -10.31
C CYS A 150 9.74 -0.37 -9.28
N PRO A 151 10.52 0.55 -8.67
CA PRO A 151 11.55 0.17 -7.70
C PRO A 151 10.94 -0.30 -6.38
N SER A 152 11.70 -1.09 -5.64
CA SER A 152 11.35 -1.43 -4.25
C SER A 152 11.78 -0.32 -3.29
N TYR A 153 10.97 -0.10 -2.25
CA TYR A 153 11.22 0.88 -1.20
C TYR A 153 11.20 0.20 0.19
N PRO A 154 11.83 0.83 1.21
CA PRO A 154 11.77 0.33 2.57
C PRO A 154 10.33 0.11 3.00
N GLY A 155 10.09 -1.01 3.67
CA GLY A 155 8.74 -1.43 4.01
C GLY A 155 8.06 -0.61 5.10
N TYR A 156 6.99 -1.18 5.61
CA TYR A 156 6.21 -0.65 6.70
C TYR A 156 6.95 -0.75 8.03
N HIS A 157 6.87 0.33 8.79
CA HIS A 157 7.28 0.42 10.16
C HIS A 157 6.06 0.62 11.05
N LEU A 158 6.06 -0.06 12.18
CA LEU A 158 5.20 0.27 13.31
C LEU A 158 5.86 1.39 14.11
N TYR A 159 5.13 2.47 14.33
CA TYR A 159 5.57 3.58 15.17
C TYR A 159 4.64 3.79 16.36
N TYR A 160 5.21 4.09 17.53
CA TYR A 160 4.45 4.24 18.76
C TYR A 160 5.19 5.12 19.80
N PRO A 161 4.48 5.75 20.75
CA PRO A 161 5.10 6.51 21.85
C PRO A 161 5.95 5.60 22.74
N SER A 162 7.15 6.03 23.12
CA SER A 162 8.06 5.24 23.96
C SER A 162 7.44 4.74 25.28
N SER A 163 6.48 5.48 25.83
CA SER A 163 5.70 5.10 27.03
C SER A 163 4.97 3.76 26.89
N ARG A 164 4.64 3.32 25.66
CA ARG A 164 3.96 2.05 25.40
C ARG A 164 4.83 0.81 25.60
N GLN A 165 6.17 0.94 25.67
CA GLN A 165 7.06 -0.21 25.87
C GLN A 165 6.79 -0.99 27.17
N SER A 166 6.24 -0.34 28.19
CA SER A 166 5.93 -0.98 29.48
C SER A 166 4.75 -1.97 29.39
N SER A 167 3.82 -1.78 28.45
CA SER A 167 2.64 -2.63 28.30
C SER A 167 3.02 -4.04 27.83
N ALA A 168 2.64 -5.07 28.61
CA ALA A 168 2.87 -6.46 28.24
C ALA A 168 2.04 -6.89 27.02
N ALA A 169 0.77 -6.46 26.95
CA ALA A 169 -0.10 -6.74 25.82
C ALA A 169 0.44 -6.12 24.53
N PHE A 170 0.92 -4.88 24.58
CA PHE A 170 1.50 -4.22 23.42
C PHE A 170 2.78 -4.92 22.92
N ARG A 171 3.65 -5.35 23.84
CA ARG A 171 4.87 -6.12 23.48
C ARG A 171 4.54 -7.41 22.74
N VAL A 172 3.50 -8.14 23.16
CA VAL A 172 3.02 -9.34 22.45
C VAL A 172 2.62 -9.02 21.01
N VAL A 173 1.91 -7.91 20.79
CA VAL A 173 1.51 -7.48 19.44
C VAL A 173 2.73 -7.04 18.63
N LEU A 174 3.62 -6.22 19.21
CA LEU A 174 4.85 -5.76 18.57
C LEU A 174 5.74 -6.92 18.12
N ASP A 175 5.96 -7.90 18.98
CA ASP A 175 6.80 -9.06 18.69
C ASP A 175 6.17 -9.98 17.63
N ALA A 176 4.83 -9.99 17.54
CA ALA A 176 4.12 -10.73 16.50
C ALA A 176 4.17 -10.05 15.13
N LEU A 177 4.34 -8.72 15.08
CA LEU A 177 4.40 -7.92 13.85
C LEU A 177 5.82 -7.69 13.35
N ARG A 178 6.82 -7.69 14.24
CA ARG A 178 8.23 -7.46 13.90
C ARG A 178 8.71 -8.44 12.82
N GLN A 179 9.39 -7.90 11.82
CA GLN A 179 10.23 -8.72 10.94
C GLN A 179 11.39 -9.30 11.74
N LYS A 180 11.73 -10.55 11.43
CA LYS A 180 12.86 -11.26 12.03
C LYS A 180 14.06 -11.24 11.11
#